data_AF-A0A7X7ZQD1-F1
#
_entry.id   AF-A0A7X7ZQD1-F1
#
_cell.length_a   1.000
_cell.length_b   1.000
_cell.length_c   1.000
_cell.angle_alpha   90.00
_cell.angle_beta   90.00
_cell.angle_gamma   90.00
#
_symmetry.space_group_name_H-M   'P 1'
#
loop_
_entity.id
_entity.type
_entity.pdbx_description
1 polymer ?
#
loop_
_entity_poly.entity_id
_entity_poly.type
_entity_poly.pdbx_seq_one_letter_code
_entity_poly.pdbx_strand_id
1 'polypeptide(L)'
;MGIFSRIFGRNKPAEKAGDEKGISAEEDEWAPIPAFVPLTRDKWGIPAAITVAIAAQDRPSSSFSVRSVEVANPEACRVTAIVAACAAQNCPSSAFSLRSVSCRKSVQEVPHAS
;
A
#
# COMPACT_ATOMS: atom_id res chain seq x y z
N MET A 1 -9.76 37.33 12.43
CA MET A 1 -9.59 36.57 11.15
C MET A 1 -8.10 36.54 10.83
N GLY A 2 -7.45 35.37 10.71
CA GLY A 2 -6.13 35.33 10.03
C GLY A 2 -5.02 34.38 10.54
N ILE A 3 -5.29 33.41 11.43
CA ILE A 3 -4.26 32.43 11.87
C ILE A 3 -3.82 31.43 10.78
N PHE A 4 -4.46 31.41 9.61
CA PHE A 4 -4.16 30.46 8.54
C PHE A 4 -3.21 30.99 7.45
N SER A 5 -2.98 32.31 7.35
CA SER A 5 -2.14 32.89 6.28
C SER A 5 -0.64 32.60 6.43
N ARG A 6 -0.20 32.05 7.58
CA ARG A 6 1.20 31.72 7.86
C ARG A 6 1.54 30.24 7.64
N ILE A 7 0.54 29.40 7.36
CA ILE A 7 0.73 27.96 7.10
C ILE A 7 0.59 27.62 5.61
N PHE A 8 -0.07 28.46 4.81
CA PHE A 8 -0.33 28.19 3.38
C PHE A 8 0.04 29.35 2.44
N GLY A 9 1.23 29.94 2.63
CA GLY A 9 1.61 31.10 1.82
C GLY A 9 3.11 31.35 1.72
N ARG A 10 3.83 30.52 0.96
CA ARG A 10 5.12 30.91 0.39
C ARG A 10 5.15 30.57 -1.09
N ASN A 11 4.84 31.57 -1.93
CA ASN A 11 5.15 31.57 -3.35
C ASN A 11 6.39 32.45 -3.58
N LYS A 12 7.45 31.86 -4.14
CA LYS A 12 8.50 32.53 -4.93
C LYS A 12 9.01 31.53 -5.99
N PRO A 13 9.57 32.00 -7.12
CA PRO A 13 9.22 31.53 -8.46
C PRO A 13 10.18 30.45 -8.96
N ALA A 14 9.76 29.84 -10.07
CA ALA A 14 10.39 28.74 -10.77
C ALA A 14 11.87 28.97 -11.10
N GLU A 15 12.72 28.10 -10.57
CA GLU A 15 14.07 27.81 -11.03
C GLU A 15 14.03 26.39 -11.60
N LYS A 16 14.07 26.28 -12.93
CA LYS A 16 14.15 24.98 -13.61
C LYS A 16 15.57 24.43 -13.47
N ALA A 17 15.79 23.64 -12.42
CA ALA A 17 16.82 22.62 -12.42
C ALA A 17 16.21 21.36 -13.02
N GLY A 18 16.55 21.07 -14.28
CA GLY A 18 16.36 19.74 -14.84
C GLY A 18 17.29 18.79 -14.10
N ASP A 19 16.78 18.15 -13.06
CA ASP A 19 17.32 16.89 -12.57
C ASP A 19 16.65 15.79 -13.40
N GLU A 20 17.22 15.57 -14.57
CA GLU A 20 17.05 14.32 -15.30
C GLU A 20 17.70 13.22 -14.45
N LYS A 21 16.95 12.74 -13.43
CA LYS A 21 17.20 11.44 -12.85
C LYS A 21 17.12 10.44 -13.99
N GLY A 22 18.29 10.04 -14.48
CA GLY A 22 18.43 8.85 -15.28
C GLY A 22 17.72 7.73 -14.53
N ILE A 23 16.61 7.27 -15.10
CA ILE A 23 15.99 6.01 -14.71
C ILE A 23 17.07 4.97 -15.01
N SER A 24 17.80 4.56 -13.97
CA SER A 24 18.76 3.47 -14.09
C SER A 24 17.99 2.25 -14.59
N ALA A 25 18.48 1.57 -15.62
CA ALA A 25 17.83 0.43 -16.25
C ALA A 25 17.40 -0.69 -15.26
N GLU A 26 17.95 -0.68 -14.04
CA GLU A 26 17.62 -1.60 -12.94
C GLU A 26 16.20 -1.38 -12.37
N GLU A 27 15.69 -0.15 -12.29
CA GLU A 27 14.31 0.11 -11.83
C GLU A 27 13.28 -0.44 -12.84
N ASP A 28 13.68 -0.58 -14.09
CA ASP A 28 12.84 -1.11 -15.15
C ASP A 28 12.72 -2.64 -15.12
N GLU A 29 13.49 -3.34 -14.27
CA GLU A 29 13.40 -4.81 -14.14
C GLU A 29 12.42 -5.26 -13.05
N TRP A 30 12.05 -4.38 -12.12
CA TRP A 30 11.23 -4.73 -10.95
C TRP A 30 9.83 -4.14 -11.03
N ALA A 31 8.81 -4.93 -10.70
CA ALA A 31 7.42 -4.53 -10.61
C ALA A 31 6.97 -4.53 -9.14
N PRO A 32 6.31 -3.48 -8.64
CA PRO A 32 5.86 -3.42 -7.26
C PRO A 32 4.75 -4.45 -7.00
N ILE A 33 4.85 -5.15 -5.88
CA ILE A 33 3.79 -6.03 -5.36
C ILE A 33 2.94 -5.22 -4.37
N PRO A 34 1.61 -5.12 -4.58
CA PRO A 34 0.75 -4.38 -3.67
C PRO A 34 0.62 -5.12 -2.34
N ALA A 35 0.55 -4.37 -1.24
CA ALA A 35 0.38 -4.94 0.11
C ALA A 35 -1.01 -5.57 0.31
N PHE A 36 -2.01 -5.08 -0.40
CA PHE A 36 -3.38 -5.58 -0.37
C PHE A 36 -3.87 -5.88 -1.79
N VAL A 37 -4.69 -6.90 -1.92
CA VAL A 37 -5.33 -7.27 -3.19
C VAL A 37 -6.86 -7.26 -3.02
N PRO A 38 -7.61 -6.90 -4.08
CA PRO A 38 -9.07 -6.89 -4.02
C PRO A 38 -9.62 -8.27 -3.63
N LEU A 39 -10.53 -8.29 -2.66
CA LEU A 39 -11.26 -9.49 -2.31
C LEU A 39 -12.36 -9.74 -3.35
N THR A 40 -12.54 -10.99 -3.75
CA THR A 40 -13.63 -11.37 -4.66
C THR A 40 -15.00 -11.13 -4.02
N ARG A 41 -15.97 -10.66 -4.82
CA ARG A 41 -17.29 -10.18 -4.34
C ARG A 41 -18.09 -11.24 -3.57
N ASP A 42 -17.93 -12.51 -3.92
CA ASP A 42 -18.53 -13.66 -3.22
C ASP A 42 -18.13 -13.74 -1.74
N LYS A 43 -16.97 -13.19 -1.37
CA LYS A 43 -16.43 -13.22 0.00
C LYS A 43 -16.67 -11.93 0.78
N TRP A 44 -17.41 -10.97 0.22
CA TRP A 44 -17.62 -9.66 0.86
C TRP A 44 -18.59 -9.70 2.04
N GLY A 45 -19.43 -10.72 2.15
CA GLY A 45 -20.58 -10.73 3.07
C GLY A 45 -20.23 -10.33 4.50
N ILE A 46 -19.31 -11.05 5.14
CA ILE A 46 -18.94 -10.80 6.54
C ILE A 46 -18.19 -9.48 6.71
N PRO A 47 -17.10 -9.19 5.96
CA PRO A 47 -16.38 -7.92 6.11
C PRO A 47 -17.28 -6.70 5.88
N ALA A 48 -18.12 -6.73 4.84
CA ALA A 48 -18.98 -5.60 4.51
C ALA A 48 -20.04 -5.37 5.59
N ALA A 49 -20.65 -6.43 6.12
CA ALA A 49 -21.62 -6.31 7.21
C ALA A 49 -20.99 -5.71 8.47
N ILE A 50 -19.79 -6.17 8.85
CA ILE A 50 -19.05 -5.62 9.99
C ILE A 50 -18.71 -4.14 9.76
N THR A 51 -18.19 -3.79 8.57
CA THR A 51 -17.87 -2.39 8.24
C THR A 51 -19.10 -1.50 8.32
N VAL A 52 -20.25 -1.93 7.76
CA VAL A 52 -21.50 -1.17 7.82
C VAL A 52 -22.01 -1.06 9.26
N ALA A 53 -21.95 -2.12 10.06
CA ALA A 53 -22.37 -2.08 11.46
C ALA A 53 -21.51 -1.11 12.28
N ILE A 54 -20.18 -1.13 12.09
CA ILE A 54 -19.25 -0.19 12.74
C ILE A 54 -19.55 1.24 12.28
N ALA A 55 -19.74 1.46 10.98
CA ALA A 55 -20.01 2.79 10.43
C ALA A 55 -21.37 3.35 10.87
N ALA A 56 -22.39 2.49 10.94
CA ALA A 56 -23.72 2.84 11.40
C ALA A 56 -23.73 3.30 12.85
N GLN A 57 -22.98 2.61 13.72
CA GLN A 57 -22.92 2.90 15.15
C GLN A 57 -24.33 3.16 15.72
N ASP A 58 -24.63 4.38 16.18
CA ASP A 58 -25.95 4.79 16.69
C ASP A 58 -26.70 5.75 15.74
N ARG A 59 -26.51 5.57 14.43
CA ARG A 59 -27.16 6.38 13.38
C ARG A 59 -28.10 5.53 12.52
N PRO A 60 -29.26 5.13 13.05
CA PRO A 60 -30.19 4.22 12.36
C PRO A 60 -30.80 4.82 11.08
N SER A 61 -30.77 6.14 10.92
CA SER A 61 -31.26 6.84 9.73
C SER A 61 -30.23 6.95 8.59
N SER A 62 -28.98 6.51 8.81
CA SER A 62 -27.90 6.61 7.82
C SER A 62 -27.75 5.32 7.01
N SER A 63 -27.49 5.45 5.71
CA SER A 63 -27.17 4.33 4.82
C SER A 63 -25.70 4.35 4.42
N PHE A 64 -25.00 3.22 4.58
CA PHE A 64 -23.60 3.08 4.20
C PHE A 64 -23.44 2.05 3.08
N SER A 65 -22.56 2.33 2.12
CA SER A 65 -22.19 1.40 1.06
C SER A 65 -20.70 1.14 1.05
N VAL A 66 -20.32 -0.14 1.00
CA VAL A 66 -18.92 -0.57 0.96
C VAL A 66 -18.43 -0.50 -0.49
N ARG A 67 -17.38 0.30 -0.73
CA ARG A 67 -16.83 0.54 -2.08
C ARG A 67 -15.77 -0.48 -2.48
N SER A 68 -14.92 -0.89 -1.53
CA SER A 68 -13.85 -1.86 -1.74
C SER A 68 -13.67 -2.69 -0.47
N VAL A 69 -13.31 -3.96 -0.65
CA VAL A 69 -12.81 -4.84 0.40
C VAL A 69 -11.53 -5.46 -0.13
N GLU A 70 -10.46 -5.32 0.62
CA GLU A 70 -9.14 -5.80 0.24
C GLU A 70 -8.60 -6.72 1.32
N VAL A 71 -7.80 -7.69 0.92
CA VAL A 71 -7.12 -8.62 1.84
C VAL A 71 -5.62 -8.49 1.67
N ALA A 72 -4.87 -8.77 2.73
CA ALA A 72 -3.43 -8.74 2.69
C ALA A 72 -2.92 -9.69 1.60
N ASN A 73 -2.00 -9.20 0.77
CA ASN A 73 -1.42 -9.97 -0.31
C ASN A 73 -0.54 -11.08 0.29
N PRO A 74 -0.87 -12.37 0.07
CA PRO A 74 -0.13 -13.47 0.67
C PRO A 74 1.35 -13.51 0.26
N GLU A 75 1.69 -13.04 -0.94
CA GLU A 75 3.09 -12.95 -1.39
C GLU A 75 3.85 -11.86 -0.63
N ALA A 76 3.26 -10.66 -0.53
CA ALA A 76 3.85 -9.55 0.22
C ALA A 76 4.02 -9.92 1.71
N CYS A 77 3.03 -10.58 2.31
CA CYS A 77 3.11 -11.10 3.68
C CYS A 77 4.26 -12.10 3.86
N ARG A 78 4.43 -13.03 2.92
CA ARG A 78 5.48 -14.05 2.98
C ARG A 78 6.86 -13.42 2.94
N VAL A 79 7.11 -12.53 1.97
CA VAL A 79 8.40 -11.83 1.85
C VAL A 79 8.66 -11.00 3.10
N THR A 80 7.65 -10.27 3.58
CA THR A 80 7.73 -9.46 4.81
C THR A 80 8.16 -10.30 6.01
N ALA A 81 7.55 -11.48 6.20
CA ALA A 81 7.89 -12.37 7.31
C ALA A 81 9.34 -12.87 7.23
N ILE A 82 9.81 -13.24 6.03
CA ILE A 82 11.20 -13.69 5.82
C ILE A 82 12.18 -12.56 6.15
N VAL A 83 11.94 -11.36 5.61
CA VAL A 83 12.82 -10.21 5.86
C VAL A 83 12.82 -9.82 7.33
N ALA A 84 11.66 -9.84 7.99
CA ALA A 84 11.57 -9.59 9.43
C ALA A 84 12.39 -10.59 10.25
N ALA A 85 12.36 -11.89 9.89
CA ALA A 85 13.17 -12.91 10.54
C ALA A 85 14.68 -12.68 10.35
N CYS A 86 15.11 -12.36 9.12
CA CYS A 86 16.50 -12.01 8.82
C CYS A 86 16.96 -10.76 9.59
N ALA A 87 16.10 -9.74 9.65
CA ALA A 87 16.40 -8.50 10.36
C ALA A 87 16.51 -8.73 11.87
N ALA A 88 15.61 -9.53 12.44
CA ALA A 88 15.64 -9.91 13.86
C ALA A 88 16.94 -10.66 14.21
N GLN A 89 17.44 -11.50 13.31
CA GLN A 89 18.70 -12.21 13.50
C GLN A 89 19.92 -11.28 13.41
N ASN A 90 19.97 -10.41 12.40
CA ASN A 90 21.17 -9.62 12.12
C ASN A 90 21.27 -8.35 12.97
N CYS A 91 20.14 -7.79 13.38
CA CYS A 91 20.07 -6.52 14.10
C CYS A 91 18.99 -6.57 15.19
N PRO A 92 19.17 -7.38 16.25
CA PRO A 92 18.13 -7.67 17.24
C PRO A 92 17.71 -6.47 18.09
N SER A 93 18.56 -5.44 18.22
CA SER A 93 18.27 -4.21 18.96
C SER A 93 17.58 -3.12 18.12
N SER A 94 17.28 -3.41 16.85
CA SER A 94 16.76 -2.43 15.89
C SER A 94 15.33 -2.73 15.49
N ALA A 95 14.55 -1.68 15.24
CA ALA A 95 13.23 -1.78 14.63
C ALA A 95 13.32 -1.34 13.16
N PHE A 96 12.78 -2.17 12.26
CA PHE A 96 12.76 -1.89 10.82
C PHE A 96 11.34 -1.72 10.32
N SER A 97 11.16 -0.80 9.38
CA SER A 97 9.89 -0.59 8.66
C SER A 97 10.09 -0.91 7.19
N LEU A 98 9.36 -1.92 6.69
CA LEU A 98 9.34 -2.24 5.27
C LEU A 98 8.60 -1.16 4.49
N ARG A 99 9.19 -0.74 3.37
CA ARG A 99 8.64 0.33 2.51
C ARG A 99 7.93 -0.22 1.28
N SER A 100 8.52 -1.21 0.62
CA SER A 100 7.98 -1.80 -0.60
C SER A 100 8.47 -3.24 -0.76
N VAL A 101 7.69 -4.02 -1.51
CA VAL A 101 8.06 -5.35 -2.00
C VAL A 101 7.90 -5.30 -3.51
N SER A 102 8.86 -5.85 -4.24
CA SER A 102 8.85 -5.88 -5.71
C SER A 102 9.21 -7.28 -6.20
N CYS A 103 8.61 -7.70 -7.32
CA CYS A 103 8.99 -8.90 -8.06
C CYS A 103 9.75 -8.53 -9.33
N ARG A 104 10.59 -9.44 -9.82
CA ARG A 104 11.29 -9.23 -11.08
C ARG A 104 10.32 -9.51 -12.23
N LYS A 105 10.24 -8.61 -13.21
CA LYS A 105 9.32 -8.72 -14.36
C LYS A 105 9.51 -10.02 -15.15
N SER A 106 10.74 -10.56 -15.20
CA SER A 106 11.06 -11.81 -15.93
C SER A 106 10.43 -13.09 -15.35
N VAL A 107 9.81 -13.04 -14.16
CA VAL A 107 9.29 -14.23 -13.44
C VAL A 107 7.76 -14.30 -13.50
N GLN A 108 7.07 -13.31 -14.10
CA GLN A 108 5.61 -13.30 -14.20
C GLN A 108 5.02 -14.27 -15.27
N GLU A 109 5.84 -14.90 -16.12
CA GLU A 109 5.39 -15.85 -17.14
C GLU A 109 5.41 -17.32 -16.68
N VAL A 110 4.65 -17.69 -15.63
CA VAL A 110 4.18 -19.09 -15.52
C VAL A 110 2.76 -19.12 -14.95
N PRO A 111 1.71 -19.05 -15.79
CA PRO A 111 0.40 -19.51 -15.37
C PRO A 111 0.46 -21.04 -15.25
N HIS A 112 0.23 -21.56 -14.03
CA HIS A 112 -0.13 -22.97 -13.85
C HIS A 112 -1.46 -23.22 -14.57
N ALA A 113 -1.37 -23.70 -15.80
CA ALA A 113 -2.46 -24.27 -16.56
C ALA A 113 -2.32 -25.80 -16.56
N SER A 114 -3.44 -26.45 -16.24
CA SER A 114 -3.77 -27.89 -16.28
C SER A 114 -3.56 -28.66 -14.99
#